data_AF-A0A971MT78-F1
#
_entry.id   AF-A0A971MT78-F1
#
_cell.length_a   1.000
_cell.length_b   1.000
_cell.length_c   1.000
_cell.angle_alpha   90.00
_cell.angle_beta   90.00
_cell.angle_gamma   90.00
#
_symmetry.space_group_name_H-M   'P 1'
#
loop_
_entity.id
_entity.type
_entity.pdbx_description
1 polymer ?
#
loop_
_entity_poly.entity_id
_entity_poly.type
_entity_poly.pdbx_seq_one_letter_code
_entity_poly.pdbx_strand_id
1 'polypeptide(L)'
;MIKFLLYKIIPAATLLLFILIMNSGDYLKGLIGGENNVSNYFPDLKREIASKQWTKAEADLVRMESNWRQVVKWIQFSEERDQLNNFQHTAARLQGYIIAQDQAGAYAELEELKETWNDLGR
;
A
#
# COMPACT_ATOMS: atom_id res chain seq x y z
N MET A 1 0.81 -37.98 -25.23
CA MET A 1 1.39 -36.62 -25.07
C MET A 1 0.38 -35.65 -24.46
N ILE A 2 -0.77 -35.40 -25.08
CA ILE A 2 -1.80 -34.47 -24.56
C ILE A 2 -2.27 -34.82 -23.14
N LYS A 3 -2.57 -36.10 -22.86
CA LYS A 3 -2.96 -36.56 -21.51
C LYS A 3 -1.89 -36.26 -20.45
N PHE A 4 -0.61 -36.37 -20.79
CA PHE A 4 0.48 -36.09 -19.85
C PHE A 4 0.57 -34.59 -19.52
N LEU A 5 0.48 -33.74 -20.55
CA LEU A 5 0.44 -32.29 -20.38
C LEU A 5 -0.76 -31.87 -19.51
N LEU A 6 -1.94 -32.40 -19.82
CA LEU A 6 -3.22 -32.00 -19.23
C LEU A 6 -3.38 -32.47 -17.78
N TYR A 7 -2.92 -33.69 -17.45
CA TYR A 7 -3.08 -34.24 -16.10
C TYR A 7 -1.91 -33.96 -15.15
N LYS A 8 -0.71 -33.60 -15.65
CA LYS A 8 0.47 -33.41 -14.81
C LYS A 8 1.06 -32.02 -14.89
N ILE A 9 1.30 -31.51 -16.10
CA ILE A 9 1.97 -30.22 -16.28
C ILE A 9 1.04 -29.06 -15.95
N ILE A 10 -0.19 -29.05 -16.44
CA ILE A 10 -1.12 -27.95 -16.18
C ILE A 10 -1.37 -27.78 -14.67
N PRO A 11 -1.76 -28.81 -13.89
CA PRO A 11 -1.97 -28.63 -12.45
C PRO A 11 -0.71 -28.18 -11.70
N ALA A 12 0.45 -28.75 -12.04
CA ALA A 12 1.72 -28.35 -11.41
C ALA A 12 2.09 -26.89 -11.73
N ALA A 13 1.94 -26.47 -12.98
CA ALA A 13 2.19 -25.09 -13.39
C ALA A 13 1.20 -24.11 -12.76
N THR A 14 -0.07 -24.49 -12.63
CA THR A 14 -1.08 -23.67 -11.94
C THR A 14 -0.77 -23.50 -10.46
N LEU A 15 -0.35 -24.57 -9.76
CA LEU A 15 0.07 -24.47 -8.36
C LEU A 15 1.30 -23.59 -8.21
N LEU A 16 2.30 -23.77 -9.09
CA LEU A 16 3.50 -22.93 -9.10
C LEU A 16 3.15 -21.45 -9.32
N LEU A 17 2.23 -21.16 -10.25
CA LEU A 17 1.74 -19.81 -10.50
C LEU A 17 1.10 -19.20 -9.25
N PHE A 18 0.24 -19.93 -8.55
CA PHE A 18 -0.38 -19.42 -7.32
C PHE A 18 0.64 -19.17 -6.21
N ILE A 19 1.62 -20.07 -6.03
CA ILE A 19 2.71 -19.86 -5.06
C ILE A 19 3.48 -18.58 -5.39
N LEU A 20 3.80 -18.36 -6.67
CA LEU A 20 4.48 -17.14 -7.12
C LEU A 20 3.64 -15.89 -6.86
N ILE A 21 2.33 -15.93 -7.16
CA ILE A 21 1.44 -14.79 -6.90
C ILE A 21 1.39 -14.47 -5.40
N MET A 22 1.22 -15.48 -4.54
CA MET A 22 1.13 -15.29 -3.09
C MET A 22 2.42 -14.68 -2.49
N ASN A 23 3.59 -14.95 -3.06
CA ASN A 23 4.87 -14.42 -2.57
C ASN A 23 5.34 -13.16 -3.30
N SER A 24 4.49 -12.58 -4.17
CA SER A 24 4.86 -11.43 -5.00
C SER A 24 4.55 -10.06 -4.38
N GLY A 25 3.94 -10.03 -3.18
CA GLY A 25 3.44 -8.81 -2.53
C GLY A 25 4.47 -7.69 -2.44
N ASP A 26 5.64 -7.95 -1.86
CA ASP A 26 6.74 -6.98 -1.75
C ASP A 26 7.21 -6.47 -3.11
N TYR A 27 7.39 -7.38 -4.07
CA TYR A 27 7.86 -7.02 -5.41
C TYR A 27 6.84 -6.16 -6.17
N LEU A 28 5.55 -6.52 -6.10
CA LEU A 28 4.48 -5.79 -6.78
C LEU A 28 4.27 -4.38 -6.21
N LYS A 29 4.46 -4.16 -4.91
CA LYS A 29 4.39 -2.81 -4.30
C LYS A 29 5.40 -1.86 -4.91
N GLY A 30 6.65 -2.30 -5.01
CA GLY A 30 7.73 -1.51 -5.61
C GLY A 30 7.50 -1.27 -7.09
N LEU A 31 7.18 -2.34 -7.83
CA LEU A 31 7.07 -2.29 -9.30
C LEU A 31 5.90 -1.41 -9.77
N ILE A 32 4.73 -1.52 -9.13
CA ILE A 32 3.51 -0.82 -9.55
C ILE A 32 3.50 0.62 -9.04
N GLY A 33 4.10 0.88 -7.87
CA GLY A 33 4.25 2.23 -7.34
C GLY A 33 5.15 3.12 -8.21
N GLY A 34 6.21 2.55 -8.81
CA GLY A 34 7.13 3.31 -9.67
C GLY A 34 7.69 4.57 -8.99
N GLU A 35 7.77 5.67 -9.72
CA GLU A 35 8.18 6.99 -9.18
C GLU A 35 7.15 7.59 -8.21
N ASN A 36 5.90 7.16 -8.29
CA ASN A 36 4.78 7.66 -7.48
C ASN A 36 4.39 6.67 -6.37
N ASN A 37 5.38 5.91 -5.88
CA ASN A 37 5.17 4.93 -4.84
C ASN A 37 4.58 5.61 -3.58
N VAL A 38 3.63 4.94 -2.92
CA VAL A 38 3.02 5.38 -1.66
C VAL A 38 4.08 5.78 -0.64
N SER A 39 5.19 5.02 -0.56
CA SER A 39 6.30 5.33 0.35
C SER A 39 6.96 6.68 0.11
N ASN A 40 6.89 7.21 -1.12
CA ASN A 40 7.55 8.46 -1.50
C ASN A 40 6.84 9.68 -0.89
N TYR A 41 5.57 9.55 -0.50
CA TYR A 41 4.81 10.63 0.14
C TYR A 41 5.13 10.80 1.62
N PHE A 42 5.64 9.77 2.32
CA PHE A 42 5.85 9.85 3.77
C PHE A 42 6.83 10.95 4.19
N PRO A 43 8.00 11.12 3.56
CA PRO A 43 8.92 12.19 3.93
C PRO A 43 8.33 13.58 3.68
N ASP A 44 7.57 13.73 2.58
CA ASP A 44 6.94 14.99 2.20
C ASP A 44 5.80 15.37 3.15
N LEU A 45 4.88 14.44 3.43
CA LEU A 45 3.82 14.61 4.42
C LEU A 45 4.40 14.93 5.80
N LYS A 46 5.45 14.22 6.23
CA LYS A 46 6.12 14.46 7.51
C LYS A 46 6.64 15.90 7.62
N ARG A 47 7.29 16.39 6.56
CA ARG A 47 7.82 17.76 6.48
C ARG A 47 6.71 18.81 6.43
N GLU A 48 5.64 18.53 5.70
CA GLU A 48 4.51 19.45 5.52
C GLU A 48 3.71 19.62 6.80
N ILE A 49 3.45 18.51 7.50
CA ILE A 49 2.86 18.52 8.85
C ILE A 49 3.78 19.26 9.83
N ALA A 50 5.10 19.03 9.79
CA ALA A 50 6.08 19.74 10.63
C ALA A 50 6.00 21.26 10.46
N SER A 51 5.87 21.67 9.20
CA SER A 51 5.90 23.06 8.77
C SER A 51 4.50 23.70 8.73
N LYS A 52 3.47 22.98 9.19
CA LYS A 52 2.06 23.41 9.19
C LYS A 52 1.54 23.81 7.80
N GLN A 53 2.07 23.17 6.75
CA GLN A 53 1.63 23.36 5.37
C GLN A 53 0.40 22.50 5.07
N TRP A 54 -0.70 22.73 5.79
CA TRP A 54 -1.88 21.85 5.81
C TRP A 54 -2.50 21.61 4.44
N THR A 55 -2.66 22.66 3.63
CA THR A 55 -3.19 22.55 2.26
C THR A 55 -2.30 21.69 1.37
N LYS A 56 -0.98 21.74 1.59
CA LYS A 56 -0.03 20.91 0.84
C LYS A 56 -0.10 19.45 1.31
N ALA A 57 -0.11 19.23 2.62
CA ALA A 57 -0.25 17.92 3.23
C ALA A 57 -1.55 17.22 2.80
N GLU A 58 -2.67 17.95 2.73
CA GLU A 58 -3.95 17.44 2.23
C GLU A 58 -3.84 17.03 0.76
N ALA A 59 -3.26 17.87 -0.09
CA ALA A 59 -3.09 17.58 -1.51
C ALA A 59 -2.16 16.37 -1.75
N ASP A 60 -1.09 16.25 -0.97
CA ASP A 60 -0.18 15.10 -1.04
C ASP A 60 -0.81 13.81 -0.49
N LEU A 61 -1.61 13.89 0.56
CA LEU A 61 -2.36 12.75 1.07
C LEU A 61 -3.36 12.23 0.02
N VAL A 62 -4.10 13.11 -0.65
CA VAL A 62 -5.03 12.72 -1.73
C VAL A 62 -4.31 12.04 -2.89
N ARG A 63 -3.10 12.52 -3.25
CA ARG A 63 -2.27 11.87 -4.27
C ARG A 63 -1.81 10.49 -3.82
N MET A 64 -1.33 10.38 -2.58
CA MET A 64 -0.91 9.10 -1.98
C MET A 64 -2.06 8.08 -1.98
N GLU A 65 -3.26 8.47 -1.56
CA GLU A 65 -4.45 7.60 -1.57
C GLU A 65 -4.86 7.18 -2.98
N SER A 66 -4.68 8.05 -3.97
CA SER A 66 -4.90 7.71 -5.37
C SER A 66 -3.96 6.61 -5.86
N ASN A 67 -2.69 6.68 -5.47
CA ASN A 67 -1.70 5.66 -5.83
C ASN A 67 -1.91 4.37 -5.04
N TRP A 68 -2.28 4.47 -3.77
CA TRP A 68 -2.71 3.31 -2.97
C TRP A 68 -3.83 2.53 -3.67
N ARG A 69 -4.87 3.21 -4.17
CA ARG A 69 -5.96 2.57 -4.93
C ARG A 69 -5.51 1.88 -6.22
N GLN A 70 -4.37 2.27 -6.79
CA GLN A 70 -3.80 1.60 -7.95
C GLN A 70 -3.03 0.34 -7.52
N VAL A 71 -2.19 0.45 -6.49
CA VAL A 71 -1.36 -0.66 -5.98
C VAL A 71 -2.22 -1.76 -5.34
N VAL A 72 -3.20 -1.40 -4.51
CA VAL A 72 -4.02 -2.35 -3.73
C VAL A 72 -4.71 -3.40 -4.60
N LYS A 73 -5.10 -3.05 -5.83
CA LYS A 73 -5.75 -3.96 -6.79
C LYS A 73 -4.91 -5.17 -7.14
N TRP A 74 -3.60 -5.05 -7.03
CA TRP A 74 -2.64 -6.10 -7.39
C TRP A 74 -2.18 -6.88 -6.18
N ILE A 75 -1.92 -6.19 -5.06
CA ILE A 75 -1.41 -6.83 -3.85
C ILE A 75 -2.52 -7.48 -3.02
N GLN A 76 -3.81 -7.17 -3.24
CA GLN A 76 -4.93 -7.76 -2.49
C GLN A 76 -5.01 -9.30 -2.50
N PHE A 77 -4.29 -9.97 -3.41
CA PHE A 77 -4.25 -11.43 -3.49
C PHE A 77 -3.12 -12.05 -2.67
N SER A 78 -2.11 -11.26 -2.29
CA SER A 78 -0.98 -11.67 -1.46
C SER A 78 -1.06 -11.15 -0.03
N GLU A 79 -1.86 -10.12 0.23
CA GLU A 79 -1.93 -9.44 1.54
C GLU A 79 -3.16 -9.83 2.37
N GLU A 80 -3.01 -9.71 3.69
CA GLU A 80 -4.14 -9.85 4.61
C GLU A 80 -5.11 -8.66 4.47
N ARG A 81 -6.41 -8.97 4.33
CA ARG A 81 -7.46 -7.95 4.21
C ARG A 81 -7.44 -6.93 5.35
N ASP A 82 -7.11 -7.37 6.55
CA ASP A 82 -7.08 -6.51 7.73
C ASP A 82 -5.96 -5.48 7.64
N GLN A 83 -4.79 -5.83 7.08
CA GLN A 83 -3.71 -4.87 6.84
C GLN A 83 -4.10 -3.83 5.77
N LEU A 84 -4.74 -4.26 4.68
CA LEU A 84 -5.24 -3.35 3.64
C LEU A 84 -6.28 -2.37 4.19
N ASN A 85 -7.20 -2.88 5.00
CA ASN A 85 -8.21 -2.06 5.68
C ASN A 85 -7.54 -1.13 6.69
N ASN A 86 -6.54 -1.60 7.45
CA ASN A 86 -5.83 -0.77 8.41
C ASN A 86 -5.14 0.41 7.72
N PHE A 87 -4.48 0.18 6.58
CA PHE A 87 -3.88 1.25 5.79
C PHE A 87 -4.92 2.31 5.41
N GLN A 88 -6.08 1.87 4.91
CA GLN A 88 -7.15 2.77 4.47
C GLN A 88 -7.79 3.54 5.65
N HIS A 89 -8.02 2.88 6.78
CA HIS A 89 -8.57 3.53 7.98
C HIS A 89 -7.60 4.55 8.56
N THR A 90 -6.32 4.21 8.63
CA THR A 90 -5.24 5.10 9.09
C THR A 90 -5.13 6.32 8.17
N ALA A 91 -5.26 6.16 6.85
CA ALA A 91 -5.26 7.27 5.89
C ALA A 91 -6.41 8.25 6.15
N ALA A 92 -7.60 7.72 6.41
CA ALA A 92 -8.77 8.54 6.73
C ALA A 92 -8.61 9.28 8.07
N ARG A 93 -8.01 8.65 9.09
CA ARG A 93 -7.68 9.32 10.37
C ARG A 93 -6.66 10.42 10.16
N LEU A 94 -5.59 10.16 9.39
CA LEU A 94 -4.60 11.15 9.01
C LEU A 94 -5.24 12.37 8.31
N GLN A 95 -6.17 12.13 7.38
CA GLN A 95 -6.92 13.20 6.72
C GLN A 95 -7.70 14.05 7.73
N GLY A 96 -8.38 13.40 8.68
CA GLY A 96 -9.11 14.09 9.76
C GLY A 96 -8.21 15.00 10.58
N TYR A 97 -7.03 14.53 10.98
CA TYR A 97 -6.07 15.33 11.72
C TYR A 97 -5.47 16.48 10.89
N ILE A 98 -5.19 16.27 9.60
CA ILE A 98 -4.73 17.34 8.71
C ILE A 98 -5.78 18.45 8.58
N ILE A 99 -7.05 18.09 8.40
CA ILE A 99 -8.17 19.05 8.32
C ILE A 99 -8.34 19.79 9.66
N ALA A 100 -8.22 19.08 10.78
CA ALA A 100 -8.27 19.66 12.11
C ALA A 100 -7.00 20.48 12.47
N GLN A 101 -5.95 20.43 11.64
CA GLN A 101 -4.64 21.02 11.90
C GLN A 101 -3.99 20.51 13.19
N ASP A 102 -4.32 19.27 13.57
CA ASP A 102 -3.74 18.58 14.72
C ASP A 102 -2.43 17.90 14.30
N GLN A 103 -1.32 18.57 14.64
CA GLN A 103 0.02 18.09 14.29
C GLN A 103 0.38 16.78 14.99
N ALA A 104 -0.05 16.58 16.25
CA ALA A 104 0.32 15.40 17.02
C ALA A 104 -0.44 14.17 16.52
N GLY A 105 -1.75 14.31 16.32
CA GLY A 105 -2.57 13.26 15.74
C GLY A 105 -2.15 12.90 14.31
N ALA A 106 -1.86 13.91 13.47
CA ALA A 106 -1.39 13.68 12.12
C ALA A 106 -0.05 12.92 12.10
N TYR A 107 0.85 13.18 13.05
CA TYR A 107 2.09 12.42 13.14
C TYR A 107 1.89 10.97 13.58
N ALA A 108 1.03 10.73 14.57
CA ALA A 108 0.74 9.38 15.03
C ALA A 108 0.24 8.50 13.89
N GLU A 109 -0.76 8.99 13.14
CA GLU A 109 -1.33 8.25 12.02
C GLU A 109 -0.36 8.12 10.84
N LEU A 110 0.47 9.13 10.55
CA LEU A 110 1.45 9.02 9.48
C LEU A 110 2.49 7.92 9.75
N GLU A 111 2.96 7.79 11.00
CA GLU A 111 3.92 6.73 11.36
C GLU A 111 3.25 5.35 11.38
N GLU A 112 2.00 5.23 11.84
CA GLU A 112 1.23 3.97 11.74
C GLU A 112 1.02 3.56 10.27
N LEU A 113 0.74 4.52 9.40
CA LEU A 113 0.50 4.27 7.98
C LEU A 113 1.79 3.82 7.27
N LYS A 114 2.92 4.40 7.67
CA LYS A 114 4.25 3.98 7.21
C LYS A 114 4.59 2.57 7.69
N GLU A 115 4.30 2.23 8.94
CA GLU A 115 4.56 0.88 9.44
C GLU A 115 3.66 -0.15 8.73
N THR A 116 2.37 0.15 8.61
CA THR A 116 1.43 -0.69 7.87
C THR A 116 1.92 -0.90 6.43
N TRP A 117 2.41 0.14 5.75
CA TRP A 117 2.98 0.00 4.40
C TRP A 117 4.18 -0.95 4.35
N ASN A 118 5.08 -0.88 5.33
CA ASN A 118 6.27 -1.73 5.40
C ASN A 118 5.93 -3.19 5.72
N ASP A 119 4.83 -3.42 6.44
CA ASP A 119 4.39 -4.75 6.84
C ASP A 119 3.61 -5.47 5.76
N LEU A 120 2.98 -4.74 4.87
CA LEU A 120 2.40 -5.37 3.69
C LEU A 120 3.53 -6.03 2.89
N GLY A 121 3.37 -7.31 2.55
CA GLY A 121 4.20 -8.10 1.63
C GLY A 121 5.29 -8.93 2.30
N ARG A 122 5.39 -8.81 3.62
CA ARG A 122 6.18 -9.68 4.48
C ARG A 122 5.55 -11.06 4.66
#